data_AF-A0A7N9CV88-F1
#
_entry.id   AF-A0A7N9CV88-F1
#
_cell.length_a   1.000
_cell.length_b   1.000
_cell.length_c   1.000
_cell.angle_alpha   90.00
_cell.angle_beta   90.00
_cell.angle_gamma   90.00
#
_symmetry.space_group_name_H-M   'P 1'
#
loop_
_entity.id
_entity.type
_entity.pdbx_description
1 polymer ?
#
loop_
_entity_poly.entity_id
_entity_poly.type
_entity_poly.pdbx_seq_one_letter_code
_entity_poly.pdbx_strand_id
1 'polypeptide(L)'
;MTNTKGKRRGTRYMFSRPFRKHGVVPLVTYMRIYKKGDIVDIKGMGTVQKGMPHKCYHGKTGRVYNVTQHAVGIVVNKQGQDSCQECHVLSTLSTLRAKDSFLKCVKENDQKKKPKRKVPGFN
;
A
#
# COMPACT_ATOMS: atom_id res chain seq x y z
N MET A 1 -15.56 11.64 -32.62
CA MET A 1 -16.03 10.87 -31.44
C MET A 1 -15.49 11.48 -30.16
N THR A 2 -16.36 12.05 -29.32
CA THR A 2 -15.94 12.77 -28.10
C THR A 2 -15.97 11.81 -26.91
N ASN A 3 -14.80 11.33 -26.51
CA ASN A 3 -14.70 10.42 -25.38
C ASN A 3 -14.72 11.22 -24.06
N THR A 4 -15.65 10.93 -23.15
CA THR A 4 -15.79 11.65 -21.88
C THR A 4 -14.49 11.58 -21.07
N LYS A 5 -14.03 12.68 -20.47
CA LYS A 5 -12.77 12.74 -19.69
C LYS A 5 -13.01 12.87 -18.17
N GLY A 6 -14.12 12.31 -17.68
CA GLY A 6 -14.47 12.40 -16.25
C GLY A 6 -13.51 11.60 -15.35
N LYS A 7 -13.28 12.11 -14.13
CA LYS A 7 -12.41 11.52 -13.09
C LYS A 7 -12.69 10.05 -12.78
N ARG A 8 -13.94 9.61 -12.97
CA ARG A 8 -14.42 8.24 -12.69
C ARG A 8 -14.98 7.51 -13.91
N ARG A 9 -14.60 7.92 -15.11
CA ARG A 9 -15.00 7.19 -16.31
C ARG A 9 -14.43 5.77 -16.29
N GLY A 10 -15.25 4.77 -16.58
CA GLY A 10 -14.83 3.37 -16.71
C GLY A 10 -14.55 2.67 -15.38
N THR A 11 -15.02 3.20 -14.25
CA THR A 11 -14.73 2.63 -12.92
C THR A 11 -15.87 1.80 -12.33
N ARG A 12 -16.82 1.34 -13.15
CA ARG A 12 -18.03 0.60 -12.71
C ARG A 12 -17.67 -0.59 -11.84
N TYR A 13 -16.70 -1.39 -12.27
CA TYR A 13 -16.22 -2.58 -11.55
C TYR A 13 -14.97 -2.34 -10.71
N MET A 14 -14.18 -1.29 -10.99
CA MET A 14 -12.92 -1.04 -10.28
C MET A 14 -13.13 -0.61 -8.83
N PHE A 15 -14.16 0.19 -8.57
CA PHE A 15 -14.46 0.71 -7.22
C PHE A 15 -15.69 0.06 -6.59
N SER A 16 -16.30 -0.92 -7.26
CA SER A 16 -17.41 -1.68 -6.69
C SER A 16 -16.93 -2.53 -5.52
N ARG A 17 -17.81 -2.74 -4.53
CA ARG A 17 -17.51 -3.66 -3.44
C ARG A 17 -17.93 -5.08 -3.82
N PRO A 18 -17.13 -6.08 -3.43
CA PRO A 18 -17.49 -7.47 -3.68
C PRO A 18 -18.72 -7.84 -2.86
N PHE A 19 -19.37 -8.93 -3.29
CA PHE A 19 -20.56 -9.47 -2.65
C PHE A 19 -20.36 -9.66 -1.15
N ARG A 20 -21.40 -9.32 -0.35
CA ARG A 20 -21.40 -9.38 1.12
C ARG A 20 -20.33 -8.53 1.82
N LYS A 21 -19.71 -7.58 1.13
CA LYS A 21 -18.77 -6.59 1.72
C LYS A 21 -19.28 -5.16 1.57
N HIS A 22 -20.60 -4.98 1.46
CA HIS A 22 -21.25 -3.67 1.43
C HIS A 22 -21.30 -3.06 2.84
N GLY A 23 -21.64 -1.76 2.91
CA GLY A 23 -21.75 -1.03 4.17
C GLY A 23 -20.45 -0.32 4.61
N VAL A 24 -20.40 -0.02 5.91
CA VAL A 24 -19.35 0.77 6.55
C VAL A 24 -18.03 -0.01 6.57
N VAL A 25 -16.92 0.72 6.47
CA VAL A 25 -15.57 0.15 6.51
C VAL A 25 -15.25 -0.25 7.96
N PRO A 26 -14.65 -1.43 8.20
CA PRO A 26 -14.25 -1.83 9.54
C PRO A 26 -13.21 -0.86 10.13
N LEU A 27 -13.31 -0.60 11.43
CA LEU A 27 -12.43 0.34 12.15
C LEU A 27 -10.94 -0.02 12.05
N VAL A 28 -10.63 -1.30 11.87
CA VAL A 28 -9.26 -1.81 11.66
C VAL A 28 -8.56 -1.10 10.50
N THR A 29 -9.28 -0.66 9.46
CA THR A 29 -8.66 0.06 8.35
C THR A 29 -8.17 1.46 8.76
N TYR A 30 -8.89 2.13 9.66
CA TYR A 30 -8.55 3.47 10.13
C TYR A 30 -7.49 3.47 11.23
N MET A 31 -7.51 2.47 12.11
CA MET A 31 -6.57 2.36 13.23
C MET A 31 -5.17 1.84 12.83
N ARG A 32 -4.96 1.52 11.55
CA ARG A 32 -3.65 1.07 11.06
C ARG A 32 -2.65 2.22 11.07
N ILE A 33 -1.55 2.00 11.76
CA ILE A 33 -0.42 2.93 11.83
C ILE A 33 0.48 2.69 10.62
N TYR A 34 0.80 3.78 9.91
CA TYR A 34 1.77 3.78 8.81
C TYR A 34 2.98 4.63 9.19
N LYS A 35 4.17 4.16 8.80
CA LYS A 35 5.42 4.89 8.97
C LYS A 35 5.97 5.32 7.62
N LYS A 36 6.77 6.39 7.61
CA LYS A 36 7.50 6.83 6.42
C LYS A 36 8.44 5.69 5.97
N GLY A 37 8.49 5.41 4.67
CA GLY A 37 9.27 4.33 4.08
C GLY A 37 8.55 2.97 3.99
N ASP A 38 7.39 2.82 4.62
CA ASP A 38 6.57 1.61 4.47
C ASP A 38 6.12 1.44 3.02
N ILE A 39 6.03 0.18 2.57
CA ILE A 39 5.52 -0.15 1.25
C ILE A 39 4.05 -0.57 1.36
N VAL A 40 3.21 0.10 0.58
CA VAL A 40 1.76 0.05 0.68
C VAL A 40 1.12 -0.04 -0.71
N ASP A 41 -0.01 -0.73 -0.79
CA ASP A 41 -0.83 -0.81 -2.00
C ASP A 41 -2.01 0.14 -1.93
N ILE A 42 -2.27 0.81 -3.04
CA ILE A 42 -3.38 1.74 -3.20
C ILE A 42 -4.59 0.99 -3.74
N LYS A 43 -5.67 0.91 -2.95
CA LYS A 43 -6.90 0.22 -3.36
C LYS A 43 -8.16 1.04 -3.12
N GLY A 44 -8.58 1.87 -4.08
CA GLY A 44 -9.83 2.65 -3.93
C GLY A 44 -11.07 1.80 -3.61
N MET A 45 -11.86 2.21 -2.61
CA MET A 45 -13.16 1.62 -2.26
C MET A 45 -14.29 2.59 -2.54
N GLY A 46 -15.41 2.11 -3.09
CA GLY A 46 -16.58 2.93 -3.37
C GLY A 46 -17.33 3.48 -2.14
N THR A 47 -17.15 2.91 -0.94
CA THR A 47 -17.80 3.41 0.29
C THR A 47 -17.30 4.79 0.69
N VAL A 48 -16.00 5.08 0.49
CA VAL A 48 -15.38 6.33 0.91
C VAL A 48 -15.13 7.19 -0.31
N GLN A 49 -15.86 8.30 -0.40
CA GLN A 49 -15.77 9.21 -1.55
C GLN A 49 -14.66 10.24 -1.41
N LYS A 50 -14.44 10.74 -0.19
CA LYS A 50 -13.42 11.75 0.13
C LYS A 50 -12.04 11.10 0.19
N GLY A 51 -11.04 11.75 -0.42
CA GLY A 51 -9.65 11.25 -0.42
C GLY A 51 -9.42 9.97 -1.23
N MET A 52 -10.37 9.60 -2.11
CA MET A 52 -10.22 8.44 -2.98
C MET A 52 -9.25 8.73 -4.14
N PRO A 53 -8.32 7.80 -4.45
CA PRO A 53 -7.36 7.98 -5.53
C PRO A 53 -8.01 8.02 -6.91
N HIS A 54 -7.32 8.62 -7.87
CA HIS A 54 -7.69 8.49 -9.28
C HIS A 54 -7.50 7.03 -9.76
N LYS A 55 -8.32 6.61 -10.73
CA LYS A 55 -8.33 5.22 -11.24
C LYS A 55 -6.96 4.71 -11.72
N CYS A 56 -6.09 5.60 -12.21
CA CYS A 56 -4.76 5.22 -12.69
C CYS A 56 -3.79 4.75 -11.59
N TYR A 57 -4.12 4.98 -10.32
CA TYR A 57 -3.31 4.55 -9.18
C TYR A 57 -3.88 3.33 -8.46
N HIS A 58 -5.07 2.88 -8.85
CA HIS A 58 -5.65 1.69 -8.26
C HIS A 58 -4.79 0.45 -8.58
N GLY A 59 -4.50 -0.36 -7.56
CA GLY A 59 -3.67 -1.56 -7.69
C GLY A 59 -2.17 -1.29 -7.80
N LYS A 60 -1.73 -0.04 -7.62
CA LYS A 60 -0.30 0.28 -7.61
C LYS A 60 0.27 0.21 -6.21
N THR A 61 1.50 -0.27 -6.15
CA THR A 61 2.34 -0.24 -4.96
C THR A 61 3.15 1.04 -4.92
N GLY A 62 3.29 1.63 -3.75
CA GLY A 62 4.13 2.81 -3.53
C GLY A 62 4.79 2.81 -2.16
N ARG A 63 5.62 3.83 -1.93
CA ARG A 63 6.29 4.07 -0.64
C ARG A 63 5.63 5.25 0.06
N VAL A 64 5.42 5.14 1.37
CA VAL A 64 4.92 6.24 2.19
C VAL A 64 6.01 7.31 2.31
N TYR A 65 5.71 8.52 1.86
CA TYR A 65 6.59 9.68 1.98
C TYR A 65 6.20 10.55 3.18
N ASN A 66 4.90 10.84 3.32
CA ASN A 66 4.40 11.68 4.40
C ASN A 66 3.14 11.09 5.05
N VAL A 67 2.93 11.41 6.33
CA VAL A 67 1.73 11.03 7.08
C VAL A 67 1.11 12.32 7.60
N THR A 68 -0.15 12.55 7.29
CA THR A 68 -0.96 13.69 7.75
C THR A 68 -2.02 13.21 8.73
N GLN A 69 -2.75 14.13 9.38
CA GLN A 69 -3.73 13.79 10.40
C GLN A 69 -4.80 12.78 9.95
N HIS A 70 -5.20 12.83 8.68
CA HIS A 70 -6.26 11.96 8.14
C HIS A 70 -5.83 11.18 6.88
N ALA A 71 -4.67 11.47 6.29
CA ALA A 71 -4.24 10.88 5.02
C ALA A 71 -2.79 10.44 5.04
N VAL A 72 -2.44 9.56 4.10
CA VAL A 72 -1.07 9.12 3.85
C VAL A 72 -0.66 9.54 2.44
N GLY A 73 0.47 10.23 2.34
CA GLY A 73 1.12 10.61 1.08
C GLY A 73 2.02 9.49 0.58
N ILE A 74 1.77 9.02 -0.63
CA ILE A 74 2.45 7.87 -1.23
C ILE A 74 3.08 8.28 -2.55
N VAL A 75 4.34 7.92 -2.72
CA VAL A 75 5.05 8.09 -3.99
C VAL A 75 4.84 6.83 -4.82
N VAL A 76 4.34 7.02 -6.05
CA VAL A 76 4.05 5.93 -6.98
C VAL A 76 4.67 6.24 -8.33
N ASN A 77 5.32 5.24 -8.92
CA ASN A 77 5.79 5.36 -10.30
C ASN A 77 4.63 5.05 -11.26
N LYS A 78 4.30 6.02 -12.10
CA LYS A 78 3.27 5.85 -13.12
C LYS A 78 3.94 5.45 -14.44
N GLN A 79 3.51 4.33 -15.02
CA GLN A 79 3.97 3.92 -16.36
C GLN A 79 3.36 4.87 -17.41
N GLY A 80 4.19 5.42 -18.30
CA GLY A 80 3.77 6.21 -19.45
C GLY A 80 4.30 7.65 -19.54
N GLN A 81 5.03 8.14 -18.54
CA GLN A 81 5.79 9.41 -18.59
C GLN A 81 6.85 9.39 -17.49
N ASP A 82 8.02 10.02 -17.72
CA ASP A 82 9.20 10.03 -16.84
C ASP A 82 9.01 10.76 -15.48
N SER A 83 7.77 10.86 -14.97
CA SER A 83 7.46 11.52 -13.71
C SER A 83 6.97 10.50 -12.67
N CYS A 84 7.75 10.37 -11.60
CA CYS A 84 7.25 9.89 -10.32
C CYS A 84 6.12 10.84 -9.89
N GLN A 85 4.89 10.35 -9.80
CA GLN A 85 3.73 11.18 -9.43
C GLN A 85 3.33 10.90 -7.99
N GLU A 86 3.20 11.98 -7.22
CA GLU A 86 2.78 11.93 -5.83
C GLU A 86 1.26 11.71 -5.73
N CYS A 87 0.86 10.78 -4.88
CA CYS A 87 -0.53 10.43 -4.63
C CYS A 87 -0.85 10.58 -3.15
N HIS A 88 -1.70 11.55 -2.80
CA HIS A 88 -2.26 11.64 -1.45
C HIS A 88 -3.50 10.77 -1.36
N VAL A 89 -3.50 9.78 -0.46
CA VAL A 89 -4.60 8.81 -0.30
C VAL A 89 -5.03 8.73 1.15
N LEU A 90 -6.33 8.85 1.40
CA LEU A 90 -6.89 8.93 2.75
C LEU A 90 -7.18 7.55 3.37
N SER A 91 -7.82 6.64 2.64
CA SER A 91 -8.70 5.66 3.31
C SER A 91 -8.48 4.19 2.97
N THR A 92 -7.60 3.86 2.02
CA THR A 92 -7.54 2.48 1.53
C THR A 92 -6.14 2.06 1.12
N LEU A 93 -5.33 1.90 2.16
CA LEU A 93 -4.04 1.28 2.04
C LEU A 93 -4.15 -0.17 2.51
N SER A 94 -3.86 -1.09 1.61
CA SER A 94 -3.53 -2.46 2.00
C SER A 94 -2.01 -2.51 2.20
N THR A 95 -1.57 -2.96 3.37
CA THR A 95 -0.16 -3.25 3.59
C THR A 95 0.21 -4.49 2.77
N LEU A 96 1.35 -4.43 2.08
CA LEU A 96 1.85 -5.55 1.30
C LEU A 96 2.43 -6.63 2.20
N ARG A 97 1.82 -7.82 2.16
CA ARG A 97 2.34 -9.01 2.85
C ARG A 97 3.60 -9.58 2.19
N ALA A 98 3.86 -9.23 0.93
CA ALA A 98 4.99 -9.76 0.17
C ALA A 98 6.36 -9.36 0.73
N LYS A 99 6.44 -8.24 1.46
CA LYS A 99 7.67 -7.83 2.13
C LYS A 99 7.98 -8.65 3.37
N ASP A 100 6.96 -9.16 4.05
CA ASP A 100 7.13 -9.82 5.35
C ASP A 100 7.94 -11.10 5.20
N SER A 101 7.70 -11.87 4.13
CA SER A 101 8.49 -13.06 3.83
C SER A 101 9.95 -12.73 3.55
N PHE A 102 10.21 -11.68 2.77
CA PHE A 102 11.58 -11.25 2.47
C PHE A 102 12.32 -10.80 3.74
N LEU A 103 11.69 -9.96 4.57
CA LEU A 103 12.29 -9.50 5.83
C LEU A 103 12.57 -10.67 6.78
N LYS A 104 11.69 -11.67 6.80
CA LYS A 104 11.89 -12.90 7.57
C LYS A 104 13.11 -13.67 7.08
N CYS A 105 13.25 -13.88 5.76
CA CYS A 105 14.41 -14.55 5.17
C CYS A 105 15.72 -13.82 5.45
N VAL A 106 15.74 -12.48 5.36
CA VAL A 106 16.92 -11.68 5.67
C VAL A 106 17.32 -11.87 7.14
N LYS A 107 16.35 -11.81 8.06
CA LYS A 107 16.60 -12.02 9.49
C LYS A 107 17.17 -13.42 9.78
N GLU A 108 16.63 -14.46 9.15
CA GLU A 108 17.11 -15.84 9.29
C GLU A 108 18.53 -16.00 8.74
N ASN A 109 18.84 -15.36 7.61
CA ASN A 109 20.17 -15.40 7.01
C ASN A 109 21.20 -14.63 7.84
N ASP A 110 20.83 -13.47 8.40
CA ASP A 110 21.70 -12.70 9.28
C ASP A 110 22.00 -13.45 10.59
N GLN A 111 21.03 -14.20 11.12
CA GLN A 111 21.25 -15.09 12.26
C GLN A 111 22.24 -16.21 11.94
N LYS A 112 22.15 -16.81 10.74
CA LYS A 112 23.09 -17.86 10.29
C LYS A 112 24.51 -17.33 10.05
N LYS A 113 24.65 -16.07 9.62
CA LYS A 113 25.95 -15.42 9.39
C LYS A 113 26.69 -15.01 10.67
N LYS A 114 25.98 -14.83 11.79
CA LYS A 114 26.63 -14.51 13.07
C LYS A 114 27.59 -15.64 13.43
N PRO A 115 28.85 -15.33 13.80
CA PRO A 115 29.79 -16.35 14.19
C PRO A 115 29.21 -17.15 15.35
N LYS A 116 29.13 -18.47 15.20
CA LYS A 116 28.81 -19.35 16.33
C LYS A 116 29.89 -19.08 17.37
N ARG A 117 29.51 -18.65 18.58
CA ARG A 117 30.44 -18.63 19.72
C ARG A 117 31.05 -20.03 19.77
N LYS A 118 32.39 -20.13 19.70
CA LYS A 118 33.09 -21.41 19.87
C LYS A 118 32.53 -22.05 21.14
N VAL A 119 32.03 -23.26 21.03
CA VAL A 119 31.55 -24.02 22.19
C VAL A 119 32.74 -24.10 23.16
N PRO A 120 32.66 -23.51 24.36
CA PRO A 120 33.76 -23.59 25.29
C PRO A 120 33.84 -25.05 25.78
N GLY A 121 34.95 -25.72 25.44
CA GLY A 121 35.32 -27.00 26.04
C GLY A 121 35.25 -28.19 25.10
N PHE A 122 36.37 -28.47 24.44
CA PHE A 122 36.97 -29.81 24.42
C PHE A 122 38.48 -29.59 24.47
N ASN A 123 39.05 -29.80 25.67
CA ASN A 123 40.45 -30.10 25.87
C ASN A 123 40.63 -31.61 25.76
#